data_AF-A0A7C0WQZ5-F1
#
_entry.id   AF-A0A7C0WQZ5-F1
#
_cell.length_a   1.000
_cell.length_b   1.000
_cell.length_c   1.000
_cell.angle_alpha   90.00
_cell.angle_beta   90.00
_cell.angle_gamma   90.00
#
_symmetry.space_group_name_H-M   'P 1'
#
loop_
_entity.id
_entity.type
_entity.pdbx_description
1 polymer ?
#
loop_
_entity_poly.entity_id
_entity_poly.type
_entity_poly.pdbx_seq_one_letter_code
_entity_poly.pdbx_strand_id
1 'polypeptide(L)'
;MIKKLAWIIYGLGFGIIITGCGHNYVSARVEPGDDISSIKTVAVLSFENLTKFHEAGKIVADLLATELYISGRFKVMERTEALAICAEEGIRIPEAMDAGYARILGEKLGVDGVFIGSVSEYWYRIYREEDEEVEPAVGINARLISVATGDVVWAASVTRSSYDLLMSQKDPLNRIAQLSVMEMLDTLL
;
A
#
# COMPACT_ATOMS: atom_id res chain seq x y z
N MET A 1 0.58 -66.05 -4.05
CA MET A 1 -0.23 -65.11 -3.25
C MET A 1 0.50 -63.79 -2.94
N ILE A 2 1.36 -63.26 -3.84
CA ILE A 2 2.26 -62.12 -3.53
C ILE A 2 2.07 -60.92 -4.50
N LYS A 3 1.29 -61.05 -5.58
CA LYS A 3 1.13 -59.98 -6.59
C LYS A 3 0.05 -58.94 -6.30
N LYS A 4 -0.78 -59.13 -5.25
CA LYS A 4 -1.85 -58.17 -4.90
C LYS A 4 -1.42 -57.07 -3.90
N LEU A 5 -0.20 -57.14 -3.36
CA LEU A 5 0.28 -56.17 -2.36
C LEU A 5 1.05 -54.98 -2.98
N ALA A 6 1.46 -55.08 -4.25
CA ALA A 6 2.24 -54.02 -4.93
C ALA A 6 1.41 -52.79 -5.33
N TRP A 7 0.07 -52.89 -5.37
CA TRP A 7 -0.79 -51.79 -5.79
C TRP A 7 -1.13 -50.81 -4.67
N ILE A 8 -0.92 -51.20 -3.40
CA ILE A 8 -1.21 -50.33 -2.25
C ILE A 8 -0.10 -49.28 -2.06
N ILE A 9 1.11 -49.54 -2.53
CA ILE A 9 2.24 -48.59 -2.43
C ILE A 9 2.18 -47.51 -3.52
N TYR A 10 1.55 -47.78 -4.66
CA TYR A 10 1.37 -46.79 -5.74
C TYR A 10 0.14 -45.88 -5.55
N GLY A 11 -0.72 -46.14 -4.56
CA GLY A 11 -1.89 -45.31 -4.25
C GLY A 11 -1.63 -44.16 -3.29
N LEU A 12 -0.43 -44.07 -2.70
CA LEU A 12 -0.09 -43.13 -1.62
C LEU A 12 0.79 -41.95 -2.07
N GLY A 13 0.65 -41.54 -3.34
CA GLY A 13 1.48 -40.49 -3.96
C GLY A 13 0.68 -39.43 -4.68
N PHE A 14 -0.64 -39.33 -4.46
CA PHE A 14 -1.40 -38.15 -4.90
C PHE A 14 -1.21 -37.08 -3.83
N GLY A 15 -0.04 -36.42 -3.88
CA GLY A 15 0.25 -35.26 -3.05
C GLY A 15 -0.86 -34.23 -3.25
N ILE A 16 -1.66 -34.04 -2.20
CA ILE A 16 -2.63 -32.96 -2.13
C ILE A 16 -1.81 -31.68 -2.13
N ILE A 17 -1.67 -31.05 -3.30
CA ILE A 17 -1.21 -29.68 -3.39
C ILE A 17 -2.38 -28.84 -2.90
N ILE A 18 -2.47 -28.65 -1.58
CA ILE A 18 -3.32 -27.64 -0.97
C ILE A 18 -2.65 -26.30 -1.28
N THR A 19 -2.94 -25.75 -2.47
CA THR A 19 -2.70 -24.35 -2.74
C THR A 19 -3.69 -23.56 -1.89
N GLY A 20 -3.29 -23.18 -0.68
CA GLY A 20 -4.00 -22.18 0.10
C GLY A 20 -3.84 -20.84 -0.61
N CYS A 21 -4.92 -20.32 -1.20
CA CYS A 21 -4.94 -18.96 -1.70
C CYS A 21 -5.06 -18.01 -0.50
N GLY A 22 -3.93 -17.47 -0.02
CA GLY A 22 -3.95 -16.22 0.73
C GLY A 22 -4.50 -15.12 -0.18
N HIS A 23 -5.66 -14.57 0.16
CA HIS A 23 -6.40 -13.65 -0.70
C HIS A 23 -5.82 -12.23 -0.55
N ASN A 24 -4.70 -11.96 -1.21
CA ASN A 24 -4.23 -10.60 -1.41
C ASN A 24 -5.04 -9.99 -2.54
N TYR A 25 -5.67 -8.84 -2.29
CA TYR A 25 -6.46 -8.13 -3.29
C TYR A 25 -5.78 -6.80 -3.58
N VAL A 26 -5.24 -6.67 -4.79
CA VAL A 26 -4.79 -5.40 -5.35
C VAL A 26 -5.66 -5.05 -6.53
N SER A 27 -6.20 -3.84 -6.51
CA SER A 27 -6.93 -3.25 -7.62
C SER A 27 -6.27 -1.92 -7.96
N ALA A 28 -5.72 -1.81 -9.15
CA ALA A 28 -5.12 -0.58 -9.66
C ALA A 28 -5.77 -0.15 -10.97
N ARG A 29 -5.83 1.16 -11.16
CA ARG A 29 -6.28 1.80 -12.39
C ARG A 29 -5.28 2.91 -12.73
N VAL A 30 -4.65 2.76 -13.88
CA VAL A 30 -3.88 3.81 -14.54
C VAL A 30 -4.81 4.41 -15.59
N GLU A 31 -5.07 5.71 -15.53
CA GLU A 31 -5.76 6.38 -16.64
C GLU A 31 -4.75 6.50 -17.81
N PRO A 32 -5.08 6.00 -19.02
CA PRO A 32 -4.20 6.17 -20.16
C PRO A 32 -4.19 7.64 -20.57
N GLY A 33 -3.10 8.34 -20.31
CA GLY A 33 -2.87 9.71 -20.74
C GLY A 33 -1.41 10.10 -20.62
N ASP A 34 -0.98 11.06 -21.44
CA ASP A 34 0.39 11.62 -21.45
C ASP A 34 0.82 12.22 -20.08
N ASP A 35 -0.11 12.34 -19.13
CA ASP A 35 0.03 13.12 -17.91
C ASP A 35 0.86 12.44 -16.79
N ILE A 36 1.09 11.13 -16.81
CA ILE A 36 2.06 10.48 -15.87
C ILE A 36 3.51 10.75 -16.30
N SER A 37 3.75 10.88 -17.61
CA SER A 37 5.10 11.07 -18.14
C SER A 37 5.66 12.47 -17.87
N SER A 38 4.77 13.46 -17.69
CA SER A 38 5.10 14.85 -17.37
C SER A 38 5.45 15.06 -15.89
N ILE A 39 4.98 14.19 -14.99
CA ILE A 39 5.24 14.27 -13.55
C ILE A 39 6.67 13.84 -13.24
N LYS A 40 7.47 14.77 -12.72
CA LYS A 40 8.88 14.55 -12.33
C LYS A 40 9.09 14.71 -10.84
N THR A 41 8.40 15.65 -10.21
CA THR A 41 8.51 15.93 -8.77
C THR A 41 7.18 15.62 -8.08
N VAL A 42 7.23 14.88 -6.97
CA VAL A 42 6.03 14.46 -6.25
C VAL A 42 6.14 14.78 -4.76
N ALA A 43 5.01 15.12 -4.14
CA ALA A 43 4.88 15.18 -2.69
C ALA A 43 4.06 13.99 -2.18
N VAL A 44 4.46 13.43 -1.04
CA VAL A 44 3.70 12.40 -0.31
C VAL A 44 3.34 12.95 1.07
N LEU A 45 2.05 13.16 1.28
CA LEU A 45 1.52 13.65 2.54
C LEU A 45 0.95 12.50 3.37
N SER A 46 0.70 12.75 4.66
CA SER A 46 0.05 11.77 5.52
C SER A 46 -1.27 11.33 4.91
N PHE A 47 -1.49 10.02 4.87
CA PHE A 47 -2.77 9.48 4.44
C PHE A 47 -3.81 9.66 5.54
N GLU A 48 -5.08 9.76 5.13
CA GLU A 48 -6.21 9.75 6.06
C GLU A 48 -6.18 8.45 6.87
N ASN A 49 -6.28 8.56 8.20
CA ASN A 49 -6.20 7.40 9.06
C ASN A 49 -7.60 6.96 9.51
N LEU A 50 -8.12 5.90 8.91
CA LEU A 50 -9.41 5.31 9.26
C LEU A 50 -9.28 4.17 10.29
N THR A 51 -8.09 4.02 10.88
CA THR A 51 -7.76 2.96 11.84
C THR A 51 -7.72 3.49 13.28
N LYS A 52 -7.65 2.58 14.25
CA LYS A 52 -7.40 2.94 15.66
C LYS A 52 -5.92 3.18 15.97
N PHE A 53 -5.01 2.85 15.04
CA PHE A 53 -3.58 3.03 15.23
C PHE A 53 -3.20 4.45 14.81
N HIS A 54 -2.98 5.35 15.76
CA HIS A 54 -2.88 6.81 15.55
C HIS A 54 -1.93 7.23 14.40
N GLU A 55 -0.79 6.56 14.25
CA GLU A 55 0.24 6.95 13.28
C GLU A 55 0.15 6.20 11.93
N ALA A 56 -0.88 5.39 11.68
CA ALA A 56 -0.93 4.50 10.51
C ALA A 56 -0.82 5.25 9.18
N GLY A 57 -1.56 6.36 9.05
CA GLY A 57 -1.55 7.21 7.86
C GLY A 57 -0.19 7.86 7.60
N LYS A 58 0.54 8.22 8.66
CA LYS A 58 1.91 8.74 8.55
C LYS A 58 2.86 7.62 8.15
N ILE A 59 2.86 6.50 8.87
CA ILE A 59 3.75 5.36 8.59
C ILE A 59 3.62 4.92 7.13
N VAL A 60 2.41 4.66 6.64
CA VAL A 60 2.20 4.23 5.25
C VAL A 60 2.70 5.27 4.25
N ALA A 61 2.51 6.56 4.53
CA ALA A 61 3.07 7.64 3.70
C ALA A 61 4.61 7.65 3.70
N ASP A 62 5.28 7.37 4.83
CA ASP A 62 6.75 7.20 4.90
C ASP A 62 7.23 5.99 4.08
N LEU A 63 6.53 4.86 4.16
CA LEU A 63 6.86 3.67 3.38
C LEU A 63 6.71 3.95 1.88
N LEU A 64 5.62 4.62 1.47
CA LEU A 64 5.39 5.02 0.08
C LEU A 64 6.48 5.98 -0.42
N ALA A 65 6.81 7.01 0.36
CA ALA A 65 7.87 7.95 0.00
C ALA A 65 9.23 7.26 -0.14
N THR A 66 9.54 6.29 0.74
CA THR A 66 10.77 5.51 0.71
C THR A 66 10.85 4.68 -0.57
N GLU A 67 9.79 3.96 -0.93
CA GLU A 67 9.79 3.14 -2.15
C GLU A 67 9.81 3.98 -3.42
N LEU A 68 9.13 5.14 -3.43
CA LEU A 68 9.24 6.10 -4.53
C LEU A 68 10.68 6.63 -4.67
N TYR A 69 11.36 6.91 -3.56
CA TYR A 69 12.76 7.32 -3.58
C TYR A 69 13.68 6.23 -4.13
N ILE A 70 13.49 4.97 -3.69
CA ILE A 70 14.24 3.80 -4.17
C ILE A 70 14.02 3.58 -5.67
N SER A 71 12.79 3.76 -6.16
CA SER A 71 12.46 3.56 -7.58
C SER A 71 13.23 4.49 -8.52
N GLY A 72 13.61 5.69 -8.05
CA GLY A 72 14.23 6.73 -8.86
C GLY A 72 13.33 7.33 -9.95
N ARG A 73 12.05 6.93 -10.03
CA ARG A 73 11.12 7.39 -11.07
C ARG A 73 10.68 8.85 -10.90
N PHE A 74 10.65 9.32 -9.66
CA PHE A 74 10.25 10.67 -9.29
C PHE A 74 11.24 11.28 -8.31
N LYS A 75 11.40 12.61 -8.37
CA LYS A 75 12.00 13.39 -7.29
C LYS A 75 10.96 13.55 -6.18
N VAL A 76 11.16 12.88 -5.06
CA VAL A 76 10.26 12.97 -3.90
C VAL A 76 10.65 14.19 -3.06
N MET A 77 9.69 15.08 -2.80
CA MET A 77 9.83 16.15 -1.83
C MET A 77 9.78 15.57 -0.42
N GLU A 78 10.71 15.98 0.44
CA GLU A 78 10.74 15.55 1.83
C GLU A 78 9.52 16.08 2.58
N ARG A 79 8.91 15.24 3.43
CA ARG A 79 7.71 15.67 4.16
C ARG A 79 7.98 16.88 5.06
N THR A 80 9.15 16.92 5.69
CA THR A 80 9.54 18.05 6.55
C THR A 80 9.62 19.34 5.75
N GLU A 81 10.09 19.30 4.51
CA GLU A 81 10.10 20.43 3.59
C GLU A 81 8.68 20.86 3.23
N ALA A 82 7.82 19.91 2.85
CA ALA A 82 6.42 20.19 2.54
C ALA A 82 5.68 20.83 3.73
N LEU A 83 5.90 20.32 4.95
CA LEU A 83 5.32 20.86 6.18
C LEU A 83 5.84 22.27 6.51
N ALA A 84 7.12 22.55 6.25
CA ALA A 84 7.70 23.88 6.44
C ALA A 84 7.04 24.90 5.50
N ILE A 85 6.92 24.58 4.21
CA ILE A 85 6.23 25.44 3.23
C ILE A 85 4.78 25.67 3.64
N CYS A 86 4.07 24.62 4.08
CA CYS A 86 2.69 24.76 4.56
C CYS A 86 2.60 25.70 5.77
N ALA A 87 3.53 25.60 6.72
CA ALA A 87 3.56 26.47 7.88
C ALA A 87 3.84 27.94 7.51
N GLU A 88 4.75 28.19 6.58
CA GLU A 88 5.09 29.52 6.09
C GLU A 88 3.92 30.19 5.34
N GLU A 89 3.20 29.42 4.52
CA GLU A 89 2.04 29.90 3.76
C GLU A 89 0.73 29.90 4.57
N GLY A 90 0.75 29.45 5.83
CA GLY A 90 -0.44 29.33 6.68
C GLY A 90 -1.44 28.27 6.19
N ILE A 91 -0.98 27.28 5.44
CA ILE A 91 -1.78 26.21 4.87
C ILE A 91 -2.01 25.12 5.93
N ARG A 92 -3.28 24.84 6.23
CA ARG A 92 -3.66 23.74 7.11
C ARG A 92 -3.97 22.50 6.30
N ILE A 93 -3.13 21.47 6.43
CA ILE A 93 -3.35 20.16 5.81
C ILE A 93 -4.54 19.48 6.51
N PRO A 94 -5.61 19.13 5.78
CA PRO A 94 -6.72 18.37 6.34
C PRO A 94 -6.34 16.91 6.55
N GLU A 95 -7.06 16.21 7.42
CA GLU A 95 -6.87 14.78 7.65
C GLU A 95 -7.29 13.95 6.42
N ALA A 96 -8.39 14.35 5.79
CA ALA A 96 -8.89 13.80 4.53
C ALA A 96 -8.72 14.83 3.41
N MET A 97 -8.08 14.42 2.31
CA MET A 97 -7.79 15.30 1.18
C MET A 97 -8.50 14.82 -0.07
N ASP A 98 -9.19 15.74 -0.75
CA ASP A 98 -9.72 15.49 -2.09
C ASP A 98 -8.71 15.93 -3.17
N ALA A 99 -8.99 15.57 -4.43
CA ALA A 99 -8.12 15.90 -5.55
C ALA A 99 -7.97 17.42 -5.78
N GLY A 100 -9.02 18.20 -5.50
CA GLY A 100 -9.01 19.64 -5.69
C GLY A 100 -8.07 20.34 -4.71
N TYR A 101 -8.16 19.98 -3.43
CA TYR A 101 -7.24 20.46 -2.41
C TYR A 101 -5.82 19.98 -2.68
N ALA A 102 -5.64 18.70 -3.05
CA ALA A 102 -4.33 18.14 -3.36
C ALA A 102 -3.63 18.88 -4.50
N ARG A 103 -4.38 19.25 -5.55
CA ARG A 103 -3.86 20.09 -6.64
C ARG A 103 -3.39 21.45 -6.13
N ILE A 104 -4.24 22.19 -5.41
CA ILE A 104 -3.90 23.53 -4.88
C ILE A 104 -2.66 23.45 -3.99
N LEU A 105 -2.59 22.41 -3.15
CA LEU A 105 -1.42 22.18 -2.31
C LEU A 105 -0.17 21.86 -3.14
N GLY A 106 -0.29 21.05 -4.20
CA GLY A 106 0.81 20.76 -5.11
C GLY A 106 1.34 22.01 -5.82
N GLU A 107 0.44 22.92 -6.25
CA GLU A 107 0.81 24.23 -6.81
C GLU A 107 1.61 25.07 -5.80
N LYS A 108 1.21 25.06 -4.53
CA LYS A 108 1.88 25.76 -3.43
C LYS A 108 3.22 25.16 -3.05
N LEU A 109 3.34 23.84 -3.08
CA LEU A 109 4.58 23.12 -2.84
C LEU A 109 5.55 23.19 -4.03
N GLY A 110 5.06 23.51 -5.22
CA GLY A 110 5.88 23.53 -6.44
C GLY A 110 6.25 22.14 -6.94
N VAL A 111 5.35 21.16 -6.78
CA VAL A 111 5.50 19.79 -7.28
C VAL A 111 4.59 19.53 -8.48
N ASP A 112 4.92 18.53 -9.29
CA ASP A 112 4.12 18.16 -10.48
C ASP A 112 2.96 17.21 -10.14
N GLY A 113 3.10 16.47 -9.03
CA GLY A 113 2.09 15.52 -8.58
C GLY A 113 2.02 15.40 -7.05
N VAL A 114 0.83 15.02 -6.55
CA VAL A 114 0.61 14.80 -5.12
C VAL A 114 -0.01 13.44 -4.89
N PHE A 115 0.62 12.64 -4.02
CA PHE A 115 0.03 11.41 -3.52
C PHE A 115 -0.89 11.72 -2.34
N ILE A 116 -2.13 11.25 -2.45
CA ILE A 116 -3.13 11.26 -1.38
C ILE A 116 -3.70 9.87 -1.20
N GLY A 117 -4.29 9.60 -0.04
CA GLY A 117 -4.80 8.26 0.23
C GLY A 117 -5.42 8.13 1.60
N SER A 118 -5.79 6.90 1.92
CA SER A 118 -6.30 6.51 3.23
C SER A 118 -5.79 5.14 3.65
N VAL A 119 -5.69 4.92 4.95
CA VAL A 119 -5.38 3.63 5.56
C VAL A 119 -6.63 3.13 6.25
N SER A 120 -7.24 2.08 5.71
CA SER A 120 -8.49 1.47 6.21
C SER A 120 -8.25 0.34 7.20
N GLU A 121 -7.12 -0.36 7.10
CA GLU A 121 -6.69 -1.37 8.06
C GLU A 121 -5.19 -1.21 8.36
N TYR A 122 -4.82 -1.25 9.64
CA TYR A 122 -3.44 -1.30 10.10
C TYR A 122 -3.37 -1.88 11.52
N TRP A 123 -3.50 -3.20 11.62
CA TRP A 123 -3.62 -3.86 12.92
C TRP A 123 -3.33 -5.35 12.82
N TYR A 124 -3.28 -5.98 13.99
CA TYR A 124 -3.12 -7.40 14.17
C TYR A 124 -4.49 -8.04 14.44
N ARG A 125 -5.04 -8.75 13.46
CA ARG A 125 -6.29 -9.52 13.53
C ARG A 125 -6.15 -10.65 14.55
N ILE A 126 -7.07 -10.68 15.50
CA ILE A 126 -7.22 -11.76 16.48
C ILE A 126 -8.55 -12.43 16.15
N TYR A 127 -8.51 -13.72 15.78
CA TYR A 127 -9.71 -14.44 15.32
C TYR A 127 -10.56 -14.95 16.48
N ARG A 128 -9.95 -15.37 17.58
CA ARG A 128 -10.60 -15.75 18.84
C ARG A 128 -9.74 -15.27 20.00
N GLU A 129 -10.36 -14.84 21.09
CA GLU A 129 -9.63 -14.37 22.29
C GLU A 129 -8.73 -15.46 22.91
N GLU A 130 -9.04 -16.73 22.64
CA GLU A 130 -8.28 -17.91 23.08
C GLU A 130 -7.14 -18.29 22.13
N ASP A 131 -7.11 -17.73 20.91
CA ASP A 131 -6.09 -18.05 19.92
C ASP A 131 -4.86 -17.13 20.08
N GLU A 132 -3.66 -17.72 20.12
CA GLU A 132 -2.39 -16.98 19.96
C GLU A 132 -2.15 -16.55 18.50
N GLU A 133 -3.07 -16.90 17.59
CA GLU A 133 -2.96 -16.61 16.17
C GLU A 133 -3.31 -15.15 15.87
N VAL A 134 -2.26 -14.33 15.86
CA VAL A 134 -2.33 -12.92 15.52
C VAL A 134 -1.94 -12.70 14.05
N GLU A 135 -2.80 -12.19 13.18
CA GLU A 135 -2.46 -11.94 11.76
C GLU A 135 -2.32 -10.45 11.45
N PRO A 136 -1.20 -10.00 10.86
CA PRO A 136 -1.10 -8.62 10.40
C PRO A 136 -2.06 -8.38 9.22
N ALA A 137 -2.82 -7.29 9.28
CA ALA A 137 -3.70 -6.85 8.21
C ALA A 137 -3.49 -5.37 7.91
N VAL A 138 -3.38 -5.08 6.61
CA VAL A 138 -3.16 -3.74 6.06
C VAL A 138 -4.11 -3.50 4.90
N GLY A 139 -4.76 -2.33 4.92
CA GLY A 139 -5.67 -1.87 3.88
C GLY A 139 -5.30 -0.43 3.53
N ILE A 140 -4.92 -0.19 2.27
CA ILE A 140 -4.42 1.11 1.81
C ILE A 140 -5.13 1.47 0.50
N ASN A 141 -5.53 2.73 0.39
CA ASN A 141 -5.95 3.36 -0.86
C ASN A 141 -4.99 4.51 -1.16
N ALA A 142 -4.52 4.62 -2.39
CA ALA A 142 -3.67 5.72 -2.83
C ALA A 142 -4.10 6.23 -4.21
N ARG A 143 -3.88 7.52 -4.44
CA ARG A 143 -4.09 8.19 -5.72
C ARG A 143 -2.96 9.17 -5.97
N LEU A 144 -2.53 9.27 -7.22
CA LEU A 144 -1.63 10.31 -7.70
C LEU A 144 -2.45 11.34 -8.45
N ILE A 145 -2.40 12.59 -7.98
CA ILE A 145 -3.06 13.74 -8.60
C ILE A 145 -2.03 14.50 -9.42
N SER A 146 -2.32 14.73 -10.70
CA SER A 146 -1.55 15.65 -11.53
C SER A 146 -1.87 17.09 -11.12
N VAL A 147 -0.84 17.89 -10.82
CA VAL A 147 -1.03 19.30 -10.45
C VAL A 147 -1.40 20.12 -11.69
N ALA A 148 -0.92 19.74 -12.87
CA ALA A 148 -1.18 20.44 -14.13
C ALA A 148 -2.65 20.37 -14.55
N THR A 149 -3.28 19.20 -14.43
CA THR A 149 -4.67 18.97 -14.85
C THR A 149 -5.65 18.98 -13.68
N GLY A 150 -5.23 18.50 -12.51
CA GLY A 150 -6.10 18.21 -11.37
C GLY A 150 -6.72 16.81 -11.42
N ASP A 151 -6.36 15.99 -12.42
CA ASP A 151 -6.92 14.67 -12.61
C ASP A 151 -6.20 13.61 -11.76
N VAL A 152 -6.94 12.57 -11.41
CA VAL A 152 -6.38 11.35 -10.84
C VAL A 152 -5.73 10.55 -11.97
N VAL A 153 -4.42 10.59 -12.06
CA VAL A 153 -3.70 9.91 -13.15
C VAL A 153 -3.38 8.45 -12.81
N TRP A 154 -3.31 8.14 -11.52
CA TRP A 154 -3.16 6.78 -11.02
C TRP A 154 -3.94 6.59 -9.71
N ALA A 155 -4.52 5.41 -9.55
CA ALA A 155 -5.16 4.99 -8.31
C ALA A 155 -4.89 3.51 -8.06
N ALA A 156 -4.61 3.16 -6.81
CA ALA A 156 -4.52 1.78 -6.37
C ALA A 156 -5.17 1.59 -5.00
N SER A 157 -5.65 0.38 -4.78
CA SER A 157 -6.17 -0.10 -3.51
C SER A 157 -5.60 -1.49 -3.26
N VAL A 158 -5.12 -1.73 -2.05
CA VAL A 158 -4.63 -3.02 -1.60
C VAL A 158 -5.27 -3.38 -0.27
N THR A 159 -5.69 -4.63 -0.14
CA THR A 159 -5.95 -5.27 1.15
C THR A 159 -5.10 -6.52 1.23
N ARG A 160 -4.27 -6.58 2.27
CA ARG A 160 -3.31 -7.66 2.47
C ARG A 160 -3.36 -8.13 3.92
N SER A 161 -3.52 -9.43 4.09
CA SER A 161 -3.33 -10.11 5.36
C SER A 161 -2.38 -11.27 5.17
N SER A 162 -1.43 -11.45 6.09
CA SER A 162 -0.54 -12.61 6.02
C SER A 162 -1.14 -13.76 6.81
N TYR A 163 -1.56 -14.80 6.09
CA TYR A 163 -1.88 -16.10 6.65
C TYR A 163 -0.84 -17.10 6.15
N ASP A 164 0.08 -17.49 7.01
CA ASP A 164 1.00 -18.58 6.71
C ASP A 164 0.60 -19.81 7.54
N LEU A 165 0.00 -20.80 6.87
CA LEU A 165 -0.42 -22.05 7.49
C LEU A 165 0.78 -22.93 7.88
N LEU A 166 1.96 -22.68 7.29
CA LEU A 166 3.12 -23.57 7.39
C LEU A 166 4.33 -22.94 8.10
N MET A 167 4.44 -21.62 8.13
CA MET A 167 5.54 -20.93 8.82
C MET A 167 5.20 -20.59 10.27
N SER A 168 6.10 -20.99 11.17
CA SER A 168 6.05 -20.64 12.60
C SER A 168 6.28 -19.14 12.87
N GLN A 169 6.76 -18.36 11.90
CA GLN A 169 7.07 -16.95 12.07
C GLN A 169 6.13 -16.11 11.20
N LYS A 170 5.26 -15.34 11.86
CA LYS A 170 4.38 -14.38 11.19
C LYS A 170 5.16 -13.13 10.85
N ASP A 171 4.93 -12.59 9.66
CA ASP A 171 5.52 -11.33 9.25
C ASP A 171 5.08 -10.19 10.19
N PRO A 172 5.97 -9.26 10.55
CA PRO A 172 5.56 -8.10 11.33
C PRO A 172 4.66 -7.19 10.47
N LEU A 173 3.71 -6.50 11.12
CA LEU A 173 2.74 -5.62 10.47
C LEU A 173 3.38 -4.61 9.51
N ASN A 174 4.51 -4.02 9.90
CA ASN A 174 5.22 -3.05 9.06
C ASN A 174 5.80 -3.67 7.78
N ARG A 175 6.19 -4.96 7.81
CA ARG A 175 6.64 -5.67 6.61
C ARG A 175 5.49 -5.90 5.64
N ILE A 176 4.31 -6.27 6.15
CA ILE A 176 3.11 -6.40 5.33
C ILE A 176 2.69 -5.06 4.74
N ALA A 177 2.81 -3.97 5.50
CA ALA A 177 2.57 -2.63 5.00
C ALA A 177 3.56 -2.25 3.88
N GLN A 178 4.85 -2.52 4.06
CA GLN A 178 5.86 -2.29 3.03
C GLN A 178 5.56 -3.08 1.75
N LEU A 179 5.25 -4.37 1.89
CA LEU A 179 4.92 -5.24 0.76
C LEU A 179 3.67 -4.76 0.02
N SER A 180 2.67 -4.27 0.76
CA SER A 180 1.44 -3.70 0.19
C SER A 180 1.75 -2.44 -0.63
N VAL A 181 2.62 -1.57 -0.12
CA VAL A 181 3.06 -0.36 -0.83
C VAL A 181 3.84 -0.70 -2.10
N MET A 182 4.79 -1.62 -2.03
CA MET A 182 5.56 -2.07 -3.20
C MET A 182 4.63 -2.63 -4.28
N GLU A 183 3.69 -3.51 -3.91
CA GLU A 183 2.74 -4.11 -4.84
C GLU A 183 1.82 -3.08 -5.50
N MET A 184 1.46 -2.00 -4.79
CA MET A 184 0.75 -0.87 -5.40
C MET A 184 1.65 -0.13 -6.40
N LEU A 185 2.90 0.19 -6.03
CA LEU A 185 3.83 0.94 -6.87
C LEU A 185 4.26 0.17 -8.12
N ASP A 186 4.32 -1.15 -8.09
CA ASP A 186 4.56 -2.00 -9.28
C ASP A 186 3.53 -1.75 -10.40
N THR A 187 2.35 -1.20 -10.07
CA THR A 187 1.33 -0.84 -11.07
C THR A 187 1.52 0.55 -11.67
N LEU A 188 2.38 1.37 -11.08
CA LEU A 188 2.68 2.76 -11.48
C LEU A 188 4.03 2.88 -12.22
N LEU A 189 5.02 2.11 -11.79
CA LEU A 189 6.42 2.17 -12.24
C LEU A 189 6.65 1.32 -13.51
#